data_AF-A0A373TIF0-F1
#
_entry.id   AF-A0A373TIF0-F1
#
_cell.length_a   1.000
_cell.length_b   1.000
_cell.length_c   1.000
_cell.angle_alpha   90.00
_cell.angle_beta   90.00
_cell.angle_gamma   90.00
#
_symmetry.space_group_name_H-M   'P 1'
#
loop_
_entity.id
_entity.type
_entity.pdbx_description
1 polymer ?
#
loop_
_entity_poly.entity_id
_entity_poly.type
_entity_poly.pdbx_seq_one_letter_code
_entity_poly.pdbx_strand_id
1 'polypeptide(L)'
;MGEENKNVKKPAVSNAVVKKRSAGTGTKSTGGTRPGNGTKSTGSTRPGSGTGAGSAHSNRTGSGVKNIAARSNGGSARNTSAHSGNGTKSANTGSVRSNNTSGRKTQPQKRRRRRITANQFTLLLAVVVGIILLFMVNGIMRGRYLKVKQISSEYVLGSKFDITAYVEPVNSKAVVTCDTADFAPEKIGSYKVSYIVKCGKLKKKKKLTLEVVDRDFPEIIGPDNLGVFINEQVDLLDYYSVEDSQPDLTNELTINRQIDTTKTGDLDCTLRVTDWSNNSSSKDITVTVYGFEGDMKNAALAIRAYNRDKGYAVSDNGVYVYYPDKDKKTANVLINNSILYEVSDDCSSKEMDENDELVQTIINEGTWISIDNLGDFNYLK
;
A
#
# COMPACT_ATOMS: atom_id res chain seq x y z
N MET A 1 65.65 23.26 34.78
CA MET A 1 66.95 22.77 34.27
C MET A 1 66.77 21.28 34.07
N GLY A 2 66.59 20.68 32.90
CA GLY A 2 66.92 21.05 31.53
C GLY A 2 67.57 19.80 30.95
N GLU A 3 66.80 18.93 30.31
CA GLU A 3 67.34 17.80 29.52
C GLU A 3 66.55 17.63 28.22
N GLU A 4 67.29 17.21 27.21
CA GLU A 4 67.10 17.45 25.79
C GLU A 4 66.01 16.61 25.13
N ASN A 5 65.31 17.25 24.20
CA ASN A 5 64.76 16.58 23.02
C ASN A 5 65.89 16.28 22.03
N LYS A 6 65.89 15.10 21.40
CA LYS A 6 65.48 14.91 19.99
C LYS A 6 65.96 13.58 19.40
N ASN A 7 65.03 12.97 18.67
CA ASN A 7 65.18 12.49 17.28
C ASN A 7 65.10 10.98 17.07
N VAL A 8 63.90 10.45 16.75
CA VAL A 8 63.79 9.40 15.73
C VAL A 8 62.61 9.69 14.79
N LYS A 9 63.00 9.85 13.52
CA LYS A 9 62.29 10.01 12.24
C LYS A 9 60.90 9.36 12.10
N LYS A 10 59.97 10.14 11.55
CA LYS A 10 58.89 9.66 10.66
C LYS A 10 59.47 9.21 9.30
N PRO A 11 58.81 8.25 8.63
CA PRO A 11 58.56 8.40 7.21
C PRO A 11 57.06 8.28 6.87
N ALA A 12 56.79 8.64 5.61
CA ALA A 12 55.54 9.18 5.11
C ALA A 12 54.52 8.15 4.60
N VAL A 13 53.31 8.67 4.47
CA VAL A 13 52.11 8.14 3.81
C VAL A 13 52.39 7.68 2.37
N SER A 14 51.82 6.54 1.96
CA SER A 14 51.55 6.24 0.56
C SER A 14 50.17 5.61 0.39
N ASN A 15 49.29 6.33 -0.31
CA ASN A 15 47.99 5.87 -0.78
C ASN A 15 48.10 5.15 -2.14
N ALA A 16 47.15 4.23 -2.36
CA ALA A 16 46.62 3.71 -3.62
C ALA A 16 47.41 2.62 -4.37
N VAL A 17 46.75 1.47 -4.63
CA VAL A 17 46.02 1.18 -5.89
C VAL A 17 45.59 -0.30 -5.91
N VAL A 18 44.29 -0.52 -6.08
CA VAL A 18 43.64 -1.79 -6.44
C VAL A 18 43.98 -2.15 -7.89
N LYS A 19 44.39 -3.40 -8.17
CA LYS A 19 44.20 -4.01 -9.50
C LYS A 19 44.12 -5.55 -9.45
N LYS A 20 43.01 -6.02 -10.03
CA LYS A 20 42.61 -7.37 -10.48
C LYS A 20 43.73 -8.40 -10.65
N ARG A 21 43.42 -9.65 -10.29
CA ARG A 21 44.01 -10.85 -10.91
C ARG A 21 42.94 -11.73 -11.56
N SER A 22 43.38 -12.29 -12.68
CA SER A 22 42.67 -12.93 -13.78
C SER A 22 42.56 -14.44 -13.60
N ALA A 23 41.51 -15.00 -14.21
CA ALA A 23 41.32 -16.42 -14.47
C ALA A 23 42.42 -17.00 -15.41
N GLY A 24 42.71 -18.28 -15.24
CA GLY A 24 43.48 -19.07 -16.21
C GLY A 24 43.72 -20.52 -15.76
N THR A 25 43.13 -21.46 -16.52
CA THR A 25 43.63 -22.82 -16.88
C THR A 25 43.91 -23.81 -15.74
N GLY A 26 43.34 -25.02 -15.64
CA GLY A 26 42.93 -25.97 -16.66
C GLY A 26 43.88 -27.17 -16.66
N THR A 27 43.49 -28.31 -16.06
CA THR A 27 44.16 -29.61 -16.27
C THR A 27 43.18 -30.78 -16.16
N LYS A 28 43.17 -31.58 -17.23
CA LYS A 28 42.51 -32.88 -17.37
C LYS A 28 43.15 -33.93 -16.46
N SER A 29 42.35 -34.90 -16.00
CA SER A 29 42.83 -36.26 -15.74
C SER A 29 41.76 -37.28 -16.15
N THR A 30 42.25 -38.42 -16.60
CA THR A 30 41.64 -39.43 -17.46
C THR A 30 41.42 -40.77 -16.74
N GLY A 31 40.43 -41.54 -17.20
CA GLY A 31 40.30 -42.99 -17.00
C GLY A 31 39.42 -43.38 -15.81
N GLY A 32 38.40 -44.22 -15.89
CA GLY A 32 37.98 -45.16 -16.92
C GLY A 32 37.78 -46.54 -16.29
N THR A 33 36.53 -46.96 -16.02
CA THR A 33 36.08 -48.36 -16.07
C THR A 33 34.55 -48.47 -15.93
N ARG A 34 33.97 -49.26 -16.83
CA ARG A 34 32.59 -49.78 -16.92
C ARG A 34 32.76 -51.31 -17.12
N PRO A 35 31.93 -52.26 -16.60
CA PRO A 35 30.59 -52.58 -17.15
C PRO A 35 29.50 -53.07 -16.17
N GLY A 36 28.25 -52.65 -16.38
CA GLY A 36 27.14 -53.51 -16.84
C GLY A 36 26.06 -53.56 -15.74
N ASN A 37 24.75 -53.64 -15.94
CA ASN A 37 23.97 -54.16 -17.06
C ASN A 37 22.47 -53.78 -16.90
N GLY A 38 21.75 -53.62 -18.02
CA GLY A 38 20.27 -53.75 -18.19
C GLY A 38 19.34 -52.71 -17.53
N THR A 39 18.25 -52.21 -18.12
CA THR A 39 17.58 -52.55 -19.39
C THR A 39 16.58 -51.43 -19.75
N LYS A 40 16.36 -51.29 -21.07
CA LYS A 40 15.35 -50.56 -21.88
C LYS A 40 13.99 -50.30 -21.18
N SER A 41 13.22 -49.24 -21.51
CA SER A 41 12.75 -48.93 -22.87
C SER A 41 12.01 -47.56 -22.95
N THR A 42 12.33 -46.80 -24.01
CA THR A 42 11.45 -46.00 -24.91
C THR A 42 10.29 -45.20 -24.31
N GLY A 43 10.25 -43.87 -24.39
CA GLY A 43 9.98 -43.08 -25.62
C GLY A 43 8.45 -42.98 -25.85
N SER A 44 7.80 -41.88 -26.19
CA SER A 44 8.18 -40.54 -26.62
C SER A 44 6.89 -39.71 -26.81
N THR A 45 7.00 -38.38 -26.72
CA THR A 45 6.26 -37.34 -27.48
C THR A 45 4.71 -37.19 -27.43
N ARG A 46 4.31 -36.02 -26.91
CA ARG A 46 3.36 -34.99 -27.44
C ARG A 46 2.57 -35.32 -28.73
N PRO A 47 1.28 -34.94 -28.75
CA PRO A 47 0.71 -34.01 -29.76
C PRO A 47 -0.22 -32.96 -29.08
N GLY A 48 -0.69 -31.83 -29.65
CA GLY A 48 -0.90 -31.44 -31.05
C GLY A 48 -2.41 -31.34 -31.36
N SER A 49 -3.00 -30.14 -31.17
CA SER A 49 -4.24 -29.54 -31.74
C SER A 49 -5.41 -30.41 -32.26
N GLY A 50 -6.65 -30.03 -31.89
CA GLY A 50 -7.86 -30.43 -32.62
C GLY A 50 -9.13 -29.67 -32.18
N THR A 51 -9.73 -28.93 -33.11
CA THR A 51 -11.08 -28.35 -33.08
C THR A 51 -12.17 -29.43 -33.23
N GLY A 52 -13.32 -29.28 -32.56
CA GLY A 52 -14.51 -30.10 -32.81
C GLY A 52 -15.75 -29.59 -32.06
N ALA A 53 -16.81 -29.26 -32.80
CA ALA A 53 -18.11 -28.83 -32.32
C ALA A 53 -19.03 -30.02 -31.97
N GLY A 54 -20.03 -29.79 -31.11
CA GLY A 54 -21.33 -30.47 -31.20
C GLY A 54 -21.86 -31.23 -29.98
N SER A 55 -23.02 -30.77 -29.49
CA SER A 55 -24.12 -31.47 -28.78
C SER A 55 -23.85 -32.09 -27.40
N ALA A 56 -24.47 -31.63 -26.29
CA ALA A 56 -25.89 -31.59 -25.91
C ALA A 56 -26.44 -32.92 -25.31
N HIS A 57 -26.65 -32.93 -23.98
CA HIS A 57 -27.83 -33.43 -23.22
C HIS A 57 -27.47 -33.46 -21.71
N SER A 58 -28.02 -32.56 -20.88
CA SER A 58 -29.31 -32.58 -20.17
C SER A 58 -29.24 -33.18 -18.78
N ASN A 59 -29.64 -32.38 -17.78
CA ASN A 59 -30.55 -32.84 -16.75
C ASN A 59 -31.50 -31.70 -16.36
N ARG A 60 -32.79 -31.98 -16.53
CA ARG A 60 -33.92 -31.15 -16.13
C ARG A 60 -34.92 -32.05 -15.42
N THR A 61 -35.26 -31.68 -14.20
CA THR A 61 -36.55 -31.90 -13.53
C THR A 61 -36.66 -30.71 -12.56
N GLY A 62 -37.59 -29.76 -12.69
CA GLY A 62 -39.05 -29.89 -12.83
C GLY A 62 -39.63 -29.73 -11.41
N SER A 63 -40.29 -28.64 -11.03
CA SER A 63 -41.63 -28.20 -11.43
C SER A 63 -41.80 -26.72 -11.01
N GLY A 64 -42.77 -25.92 -11.45
CA GLY A 64 -43.92 -26.06 -12.34
C GLY A 64 -44.72 -24.75 -12.20
N VAL A 65 -44.91 -24.01 -13.30
CA VAL A 65 -46.21 -23.83 -14.01
C VAL A 65 -47.12 -22.76 -13.37
N LYS A 66 -47.77 -21.82 -14.07
CA LYS A 66 -47.76 -21.26 -15.45
C LYS A 66 -48.72 -20.06 -15.43
N ASN A 67 -48.30 -18.95 -16.07
CA ASN A 67 -49.05 -18.11 -17.03
C ASN A 67 -50.40 -17.44 -16.59
N ILE A 68 -50.94 -16.35 -17.16
CA ILE A 68 -51.02 -15.80 -18.52
C ILE A 68 -51.36 -14.29 -18.41
N ALA A 69 -50.70 -13.49 -19.27
CA ALA A 69 -51.10 -12.31 -20.06
C ALA A 69 -52.16 -11.24 -19.65
N ALA A 70 -51.75 -10.01 -20.00
CA ALA A 70 -52.45 -8.99 -20.83
C ALA A 70 -53.38 -7.93 -20.21
N ARG A 71 -53.13 -6.68 -20.69
CA ARG A 71 -54.07 -5.53 -20.86
C ARG A 71 -54.64 -4.95 -19.55
N SER A 72 -55.11 -3.72 -19.45
CA SER A 72 -55.11 -2.46 -20.20
C SER A 72 -55.78 -1.44 -19.27
N ASN A 73 -55.50 -0.15 -19.47
CA ASN A 73 -56.27 1.05 -19.05
C ASN A 73 -57.57 0.88 -18.24
N GLY A 74 -57.71 1.77 -17.24
CA GLY A 74 -58.92 2.58 -17.14
C GLY A 74 -59.61 2.60 -15.77
N GLY A 75 -59.50 3.75 -15.11
CA GLY A 75 -60.69 4.48 -14.69
C GLY A 75 -61.36 4.11 -13.36
N SER A 76 -61.27 5.07 -12.43
CA SER A 76 -62.39 5.63 -11.67
C SER A 76 -63.05 4.77 -10.58
N ALA A 77 -62.99 5.23 -9.33
CA ALA A 77 -64.09 6.01 -8.71
C ALA A 77 -63.94 6.11 -7.19
N ARG A 78 -64.24 7.33 -6.67
CA ARG A 78 -64.99 7.64 -5.42
C ARG A 78 -64.36 7.18 -4.08
N ASN A 79 -64.49 7.86 -2.94
CA ASN A 79 -65.30 8.99 -2.47
C ASN A 79 -64.75 9.41 -1.08
N THR A 80 -65.39 10.44 -0.49
CA THR A 80 -65.36 10.91 0.92
C THR A 80 -64.37 12.05 1.19
N SER A 81 -64.69 13.15 1.88
CA SER A 81 -65.93 13.61 2.53
C SER A 81 -65.82 15.11 2.86
N ALA A 82 -66.98 15.76 2.85
CA ALA A 82 -67.46 16.92 3.61
C ALA A 82 -66.48 17.92 4.28
N HIS A 83 -66.71 19.23 4.06
CA HIS A 83 -67.22 20.12 5.12
C HIS A 83 -67.75 21.48 4.58
N SER A 84 -68.92 21.89 5.09
CA SER A 84 -69.42 23.26 5.43
C SER A 84 -69.00 24.47 4.55
N GLY A 85 -69.86 25.32 4.00
CA GLY A 85 -71.16 25.80 4.49
C GLY A 85 -71.07 27.29 4.84
N ASN A 86 -71.48 28.20 3.93
CA ASN A 86 -72.34 29.34 4.25
C ASN A 86 -72.75 30.10 2.99
N GLY A 87 -74.05 30.37 2.86
CA GLY A 87 -74.64 31.23 1.84
C GLY A 87 -75.20 32.50 2.48
N THR A 88 -75.43 33.51 1.65
CA THR A 88 -76.41 34.57 1.91
C THR A 88 -77.25 34.78 0.66
N LYS A 89 -78.57 34.81 0.88
CA LYS A 89 -79.65 34.97 -0.10
C LYS A 89 -80.07 36.44 -0.18
N SER A 90 -80.60 36.86 -1.33
CA SER A 90 -81.79 37.73 -1.46
C SER A 90 -82.13 37.79 -2.96
N ALA A 91 -83.19 37.19 -3.51
CA ALA A 91 -84.64 37.32 -3.30
C ALA A 91 -85.29 38.52 -4.03
N ASN A 92 -86.42 38.21 -4.68
CA ASN A 92 -87.53 39.07 -5.13
C ASN A 92 -87.42 39.82 -6.47
N THR A 93 -88.45 40.01 -7.31
CA THR A 93 -89.83 39.46 -7.52
C THR A 93 -90.44 40.28 -8.69
N GLY A 94 -91.45 39.75 -9.40
CA GLY A 94 -92.41 40.52 -10.24
C GLY A 94 -92.18 40.37 -11.75
N SER A 95 -92.95 39.61 -12.55
CA SER A 95 -94.38 39.77 -12.95
C SER A 95 -94.61 41.11 -13.71
N VAL A 96 -95.28 41.28 -14.87
CA VAL A 96 -96.27 40.50 -15.67
C VAL A 96 -96.55 41.28 -17.01
N ARG A 97 -96.94 40.56 -18.09
CA ARG A 97 -97.67 41.02 -19.35
C ARG A 97 -96.94 42.01 -20.29
N SER A 98 -97.16 42.08 -21.62
CA SER A 98 -97.95 41.35 -22.63
C SER A 98 -97.52 41.78 -24.05
N ASN A 99 -97.61 40.85 -25.00
CA ASN A 99 -97.82 40.93 -26.47
C ASN A 99 -97.35 42.12 -27.35
N ASN A 100 -96.66 41.68 -28.42
CA ASN A 100 -96.59 42.17 -29.81
C ASN A 100 -96.12 43.61 -30.09
N THR A 101 -94.98 43.72 -30.78
CA THR A 101 -94.91 44.04 -32.23
C THR A 101 -93.44 44.30 -32.66
N SER A 102 -93.10 43.77 -33.83
CA SER A 102 -91.91 43.95 -34.69
C SER A 102 -90.72 44.81 -34.23
N GLY A 103 -89.51 44.25 -34.40
CA GLY A 103 -88.37 45.01 -34.95
C GLY A 103 -87.05 44.94 -34.20
N ARG A 104 -86.00 44.55 -34.96
CA ARG A 104 -84.57 44.89 -34.79
C ARG A 104 -83.69 43.95 -33.95
N LYS A 105 -82.69 43.41 -34.64
CA LYS A 105 -81.61 42.52 -34.19
C LYS A 105 -80.70 43.19 -33.14
N THR A 106 -80.24 42.44 -32.13
CA THR A 106 -78.95 42.64 -31.44
C THR A 106 -78.33 41.29 -31.03
N GLN A 107 -77.01 41.17 -31.21
CA GLN A 107 -76.17 39.98 -30.98
C GLN A 107 -75.72 39.82 -29.51
N PRO A 108 -75.40 38.60 -29.03
CA PRO A 108 -74.77 38.38 -27.73
C PRO A 108 -73.23 38.40 -27.78
N GLN A 109 -72.61 39.09 -26.81
CA GLN A 109 -71.16 39.24 -26.64
C GLN A 109 -70.52 37.99 -26.01
N LYS A 110 -69.55 37.35 -26.70
CA LYS A 110 -68.77 36.21 -26.20
C LYS A 110 -67.43 36.63 -25.59
N ARG A 111 -67.12 36.08 -24.41
CA ARG A 111 -65.80 36.11 -23.72
C ARG A 111 -64.65 35.82 -24.70
N ARG A 112 -63.76 36.78 -24.86
CA ARG A 112 -62.62 36.76 -25.78
C ARG A 112 -61.46 35.95 -25.16
N ARG A 113 -61.39 34.63 -25.42
CA ARG A 113 -60.10 33.92 -25.34
C ARG A 113 -59.16 34.61 -26.32
N ARG A 114 -58.06 35.21 -25.85
CA ARG A 114 -57.03 35.80 -26.71
C ARG A 114 -56.45 34.68 -27.57
N ARG A 115 -57.00 34.50 -28.76
CA ARG A 115 -56.46 33.63 -29.80
C ARG A 115 -55.18 34.31 -30.27
N ILE A 116 -54.04 33.70 -29.95
CA ILE A 116 -52.76 34.02 -30.56
C ILE A 116 -52.98 33.89 -32.07
N THR A 117 -52.81 34.97 -32.83
CA THR A 117 -52.98 34.92 -34.29
C THR A 117 -51.90 34.00 -34.88
N ALA A 118 -52.17 33.33 -36.00
CA ALA A 118 -51.22 32.40 -36.62
C ALA A 118 -49.82 33.01 -36.81
N ASN A 119 -49.75 34.32 -37.07
CA ASN A 119 -48.51 35.10 -37.21
C ASN A 119 -47.76 35.31 -35.88
N GLN A 120 -48.45 35.32 -34.74
CA GLN A 120 -47.83 35.32 -33.42
C GLN A 120 -47.31 33.94 -33.04
N PHE A 121 -47.97 32.86 -33.50
CA PHE A 121 -47.51 31.48 -33.28
C PHE A 121 -46.25 31.17 -34.08
N THR A 122 -46.15 31.62 -35.33
CA THR A 122 -44.93 31.48 -36.16
C THR A 122 -43.77 32.30 -35.60
N LEU A 123 -44.02 33.50 -35.07
CA LEU A 123 -42.99 34.32 -34.44
C LEU A 123 -42.49 33.67 -33.13
N LEU A 124 -43.39 33.09 -32.33
CA LEU A 124 -43.04 32.33 -31.13
C LEU A 124 -42.24 31.07 -31.48
N LEU A 125 -42.62 30.35 -32.54
CA LEU A 125 -41.87 29.19 -33.06
C LEU A 125 -40.46 29.60 -33.52
N ALA A 126 -40.32 30.72 -34.24
CA ALA A 126 -39.02 31.23 -34.68
C ALA A 126 -38.12 31.61 -33.50
N VAL A 127 -38.67 32.21 -32.44
CA VAL A 127 -37.94 32.51 -31.19
C VAL A 127 -37.50 31.21 -30.52
N VAL A 128 -38.37 30.20 -30.43
CA VAL A 128 -38.03 28.90 -29.85
C VAL A 128 -36.93 28.20 -30.65
N VAL A 129 -37.02 28.19 -31.98
CA VAL A 129 -35.99 27.62 -32.86
C VAL A 129 -34.66 28.38 -32.72
N GLY A 130 -34.70 29.71 -32.64
CA GLY A 130 -33.51 30.54 -32.41
C GLY A 130 -32.82 30.24 -31.08
N ILE A 131 -33.60 30.07 -30.01
CA ILE A 131 -33.11 29.66 -28.69
C ILE A 131 -32.48 28.26 -28.77
N ILE A 132 -33.12 27.30 -29.44
CA ILE A 132 -32.60 25.93 -29.63
C ILE A 132 -31.26 25.95 -30.40
N LEU A 133 -31.17 26.71 -31.50
CA LEU A 133 -29.94 26.85 -32.28
C LEU A 133 -28.80 27.45 -31.44
N LEU A 134 -29.10 28.45 -30.62
CA LEU A 134 -28.13 29.07 -29.72
C LEU A 134 -27.58 28.06 -28.69
N PHE A 135 -28.45 27.20 -28.14
CA PHE A 135 -28.02 26.11 -27.27
C PHE A 135 -27.20 25.04 -28.02
N MET A 136 -27.58 24.68 -29.26
CA MET A 136 -26.84 23.73 -30.09
C MET A 136 -25.43 24.22 -30.42
N VAL A 137 -25.28 25.46 -30.89
CA VAL A 137 -23.98 26.06 -31.21
C VAL A 137 -23.11 26.15 -29.95
N ASN A 138 -23.67 26.57 -28.81
CA ASN A 138 -22.95 26.58 -27.54
C ASN A 138 -22.50 25.17 -27.10
N GLY A 139 -23.33 24.14 -27.32
CA GLY A 139 -23.00 22.75 -27.04
C GLY A 139 -21.83 22.24 -27.89
N ILE A 140 -21.88 22.47 -29.20
CA ILE A 140 -20.82 22.08 -30.16
C ILE A 140 -19.51 22.80 -29.82
N MET A 141 -19.56 24.10 -29.55
CA MET A 141 -18.38 24.89 -29.16
C MET A 141 -17.77 24.34 -27.85
N ARG A 142 -18.57 24.11 -26.81
CA ARG A 142 -18.05 23.51 -25.56
C ARG A 142 -17.39 22.15 -25.78
N GLY A 143 -17.92 21.33 -26.69
CA GLY A 143 -17.37 20.01 -27.02
C GLY A 143 -15.97 20.07 -27.63
N ARG A 144 -15.70 21.04 -28.52
CA ARG A 144 -14.38 21.19 -29.18
C ARG A 144 -13.35 21.85 -28.28
N TYR A 145 -13.74 22.91 -27.55
CA TYR A 145 -12.80 23.71 -26.76
C TYR A 145 -12.40 23.07 -25.42
N LEU A 146 -13.21 22.17 -24.87
CA LEU A 146 -12.93 21.48 -23.59
C LEU A 146 -12.64 19.98 -23.79
N LYS A 147 -12.25 19.58 -25.01
CA LYS A 147 -11.83 18.20 -25.29
C LYS A 147 -10.45 17.97 -24.68
N VAL A 148 -10.29 16.79 -24.07
CA VAL A 148 -9.07 16.37 -23.37
C VAL A 148 -8.80 14.93 -23.77
N LYS A 149 -7.53 14.58 -23.91
CA LYS A 149 -7.04 13.20 -24.09
C LYS A 149 -6.39 12.74 -22.79
N GLN A 150 -6.58 11.47 -22.46
CA GLN A 150 -5.78 10.82 -21.43
C GLN A 150 -4.45 10.40 -22.05
N ILE A 151 -3.35 10.68 -21.36
CA ILE A 151 -1.99 10.37 -21.80
C ILE A 151 -1.27 9.39 -20.86
N SER A 152 -1.75 9.23 -19.62
CA SER A 152 -1.31 8.18 -18.69
C SER A 152 -2.49 7.68 -17.84
N SER A 153 -2.40 6.46 -17.36
CA SER A 153 -3.39 5.81 -16.49
C SER A 153 -2.85 5.38 -15.13
N GLU A 154 -1.53 5.44 -14.90
CA GLU A 154 -0.89 4.91 -13.70
C GLU A 154 -0.28 6.02 -12.85
N TYR A 155 -0.67 6.09 -11.58
CA TYR A 155 -0.09 6.97 -10.58
C TYR A 155 0.73 6.15 -9.59
N VAL A 156 2.00 6.53 -9.39
CA VAL A 156 2.87 5.88 -8.40
C VAL A 156 2.56 6.46 -7.02
N LEU A 157 2.29 5.60 -6.05
CA LEU A 157 1.99 5.99 -4.67
C LEU A 157 3.11 6.88 -4.10
N GLY A 158 2.76 7.85 -3.25
CA GLY A 158 3.73 8.80 -2.66
C GLY A 158 4.30 9.88 -3.60
N SER A 159 4.15 9.73 -4.93
CA SER A 159 4.64 10.73 -5.89
C SER A 159 3.84 12.04 -5.85
N LYS A 160 4.47 13.16 -6.20
CA LYS A 160 3.77 14.44 -6.30
C LYS A 160 2.69 14.38 -7.40
N PHE A 161 1.43 14.54 -7.00
CA PHE A 161 0.32 14.52 -7.95
C PHE A 161 0.24 15.80 -8.80
N ASP A 162 0.24 15.63 -10.13
CA ASP A 162 -0.08 16.67 -11.11
C ASP A 162 -0.99 16.10 -12.20
N ILE A 163 -2.22 16.62 -12.28
CA ILE A 163 -3.21 16.16 -13.26
C ILE A 163 -2.74 16.32 -14.71
N THR A 164 -1.85 17.27 -15.00
CA THR A 164 -1.36 17.53 -16.36
C THR A 164 -0.45 16.42 -16.89
N ALA A 165 0.14 15.60 -16.00
CA ALA A 165 0.88 14.40 -16.38
C ALA A 165 -0.02 13.28 -16.93
N TYR A 166 -1.33 13.34 -16.67
CA TYR A 166 -2.28 12.29 -17.01
C TYR A 166 -3.25 12.68 -18.12
N VAL A 167 -3.48 13.98 -18.29
CA VAL A 167 -4.43 14.49 -19.27
C VAL A 167 -3.93 15.74 -19.98
N GLU A 168 -4.17 15.78 -21.29
CA GLU A 168 -3.75 16.87 -22.17
C GLU A 168 -4.97 17.47 -22.88
N PRO A 169 -5.20 18.80 -22.81
CA PRO A 169 -6.20 19.47 -23.61
C PRO A 169 -5.88 19.39 -25.11
N VAL A 170 -6.89 19.09 -25.92
CA VAL A 170 -6.73 19.09 -27.39
C VAL A 170 -6.59 20.51 -27.93
N ASN A 171 -7.12 21.50 -27.22
CA ASN A 171 -6.98 22.92 -27.58
C ASN A 171 -5.83 23.53 -26.78
N SER A 172 -4.85 24.11 -27.46
CA SER A 172 -3.66 24.73 -26.84
C SER A 172 -3.95 25.91 -25.92
N LYS A 173 -5.15 26.52 -26.00
CA LYS A 173 -5.59 27.60 -25.10
C LYS A 173 -6.34 27.10 -23.87
N ALA A 174 -6.59 25.79 -23.77
CA ALA A 174 -7.25 25.19 -22.62
C ALA A 174 -6.23 24.77 -21.56
N VAL A 175 -6.63 24.90 -20.29
CA VAL A 175 -5.82 24.55 -19.12
C VAL A 175 -6.59 23.53 -18.28
N VAL A 176 -5.87 22.59 -17.69
CA VAL A 176 -6.41 21.61 -16.74
C VAL A 176 -5.98 21.99 -15.33
N THR A 177 -6.89 21.89 -14.38
CA THR A 177 -6.60 22.07 -12.96
C THR A 177 -7.32 20.99 -12.16
N CYS A 178 -6.68 20.49 -11.12
CA CYS A 178 -7.26 19.58 -10.13
C CYS A 178 -7.01 20.17 -8.75
N ASP A 179 -7.94 19.94 -7.83
CA ASP A 179 -7.60 20.11 -6.42
C ASP A 179 -6.74 18.92 -6.03
N THR A 180 -5.48 19.18 -5.68
CA THR A 180 -4.52 18.12 -5.29
C THR A 180 -4.88 17.52 -3.93
N ALA A 181 -5.61 18.23 -3.07
CA ALA A 181 -6.04 17.71 -1.78
C ALA A 181 -7.11 16.61 -1.93
N ASP A 182 -7.84 16.57 -3.05
CA ASP A 182 -8.89 15.60 -3.31
C ASP A 182 -8.36 14.21 -3.75
N PHE A 183 -7.05 14.08 -4.02
CA PHE A 183 -6.44 12.84 -4.50
C PHE A 183 -5.15 12.52 -3.74
N ALA A 184 -5.32 11.93 -2.56
CA ALA A 184 -4.26 11.39 -1.72
C ALA A 184 -4.58 9.91 -1.41
N PRO A 185 -4.35 8.99 -2.36
CA PRO A 185 -4.55 7.57 -2.11
C PRO A 185 -3.52 7.07 -1.10
N GLU A 186 -3.95 6.23 -0.16
CA GLU A 186 -3.08 5.53 0.80
C GLU A 186 -2.91 4.05 0.44
N LYS A 187 -3.64 3.58 -0.59
CA LYS A 187 -3.62 2.19 -1.04
C LYS A 187 -3.62 2.12 -2.55
N ILE A 188 -3.09 1.02 -3.07
CA ILE A 188 -3.15 0.71 -4.50
C ILE A 188 -4.59 0.47 -4.96
N GLY A 189 -4.81 0.58 -6.26
CA GLY A 189 -6.07 0.25 -6.92
C GLY A 189 -6.66 1.40 -7.73
N SER A 190 -7.93 1.28 -8.08
CA SER A 190 -8.55 2.14 -9.09
C SER A 190 -9.33 3.30 -8.49
N TYR A 191 -8.94 4.53 -8.83
CA TYR A 191 -9.51 5.77 -8.28
C TYR A 191 -10.05 6.70 -9.35
N LYS A 192 -11.17 7.37 -9.04
CA LYS A 192 -11.79 8.37 -9.92
C LYS A 192 -11.40 9.78 -9.52
N VAL A 193 -10.47 10.38 -10.25
CA VAL A 193 -10.04 11.77 -10.03
C VAL A 193 -10.96 12.72 -10.78
N SER A 194 -11.45 13.76 -10.09
CA SER A 194 -12.24 14.81 -10.71
C SER A 194 -11.39 16.05 -10.99
N TYR A 195 -11.39 16.54 -12.23
CA TYR A 195 -10.61 17.71 -12.63
C TYR A 195 -11.46 18.71 -13.42
N ILE A 196 -10.97 19.93 -13.57
CA ILE A 196 -11.63 21.01 -14.31
C ILE A 196 -10.79 21.36 -15.54
N VAL A 197 -11.46 21.43 -16.69
CA VAL A 197 -10.88 21.96 -17.93
C VAL A 197 -11.46 23.35 -18.14
N LYS A 198 -10.60 24.34 -18.38
CA LYS A 198 -11.00 25.72 -18.63
C LYS A 198 -10.40 26.24 -19.93
N CYS A 199 -11.20 26.92 -20.75
CA CYS A 199 -10.74 27.66 -21.92
C CYS A 199 -11.45 29.02 -21.92
N GLY A 200 -10.74 30.09 -21.54
CA GLY A 200 -11.34 31.40 -21.33
C GLY A 200 -12.43 31.38 -20.25
N LYS A 201 -13.65 31.79 -20.60
CA LYS A 201 -14.83 31.77 -19.70
C LYS A 201 -15.51 30.39 -19.61
N LEU A 202 -15.17 29.45 -20.49
CA LEU A 202 -15.75 28.12 -20.51
C LEU A 202 -15.03 27.22 -19.51
N LYS A 203 -15.77 26.48 -18.68
CA LYS A 203 -15.24 25.46 -17.78
C LYS A 203 -16.13 24.22 -17.75
N LYS A 204 -15.54 23.03 -17.53
CA LYS A 204 -16.27 21.78 -17.35
C LYS A 204 -15.52 20.85 -16.40
N LYS A 205 -16.23 20.28 -15.42
CA LYS A 205 -15.71 19.21 -14.56
C LYS A 205 -15.74 17.90 -15.35
N LYS A 206 -14.65 17.13 -15.27
CA LYS A 206 -14.48 15.81 -15.87
C LYS A 206 -13.97 14.85 -14.81
N LYS A 207 -14.04 13.56 -15.13
CA LYS A 207 -13.48 12.48 -14.32
C LYS A 207 -12.51 11.66 -15.16
N LEU A 208 -11.47 11.17 -14.52
CA LEU A 208 -10.45 10.26 -15.03
C LEU A 208 -10.35 9.10 -14.05
N THR A 209 -10.17 7.88 -14.56
CA THR A 209 -9.77 6.75 -13.72
C THR A 209 -8.26 6.62 -13.76
N LEU A 210 -7.63 6.62 -12.60
CA LEU A 210 -6.20 6.31 -12.43
C LEU A 210 -6.08 5.01 -11.65
N GLU A 211 -5.12 4.19 -12.07
CA GLU A 211 -4.66 3.05 -11.31
C GLU A 211 -3.49 3.50 -10.44
N VAL A 212 -3.65 3.40 -9.13
CA VAL A 212 -2.60 3.67 -8.14
C VAL A 212 -1.78 2.40 -8.01
N VAL A 213 -0.48 2.52 -8.29
CA VAL A 213 0.48 1.41 -8.27
C VAL A 213 1.58 1.71 -7.27
N ASP A 214 2.15 0.64 -6.72
CA ASP A 214 3.40 0.70 -5.98
C ASP A 214 4.53 0.13 -6.85
N ARG A 215 5.68 0.78 -6.83
CA ARG A 215 6.88 0.36 -7.56
C ARG A 215 8.11 0.28 -6.66
N ASP A 216 7.96 0.68 -5.40
CA ASP A 216 9.03 0.59 -4.45
C ASP A 216 9.09 -0.86 -3.95
N PHE A 217 10.31 -1.35 -3.75
CA PHE A 217 10.51 -2.70 -3.23
C PHE A 217 10.59 -2.61 -1.71
N PRO A 218 10.04 -3.59 -0.97
CA PRO A 218 10.14 -3.59 0.48
C PRO A 218 11.60 -3.72 0.92
N GLU A 219 11.99 -3.05 2.00
CA GLU A 219 13.34 -3.12 2.56
C GLU A 219 13.33 -3.94 3.86
N ILE A 220 14.12 -5.01 3.93
CA ILE A 220 14.27 -5.84 5.13
C ILE A 220 15.42 -5.29 5.98
N ILE A 221 15.10 -4.78 7.16
CA ILE A 221 16.04 -4.18 8.11
C ILE A 221 16.30 -5.16 9.25
N GLY A 222 17.55 -5.27 9.67
CA GLY A 222 18.02 -6.17 10.73
C GLY A 222 19.44 -6.65 10.49
N PRO A 223 20.01 -7.48 11.37
CA PRO A 223 21.38 -7.96 11.23
C PRO A 223 21.59 -8.91 10.05
N ASP A 224 22.83 -9.01 9.58
CA ASP A 224 23.23 -10.03 8.60
C ASP A 224 23.65 -11.35 9.29
N ASN A 225 24.18 -11.26 10.52
CA ASN A 225 24.57 -12.41 11.34
C ASN A 225 23.87 -12.35 12.70
N LEU A 226 23.38 -13.48 13.18
CA LEU A 226 22.68 -13.57 14.47
C LEU A 226 23.20 -14.75 15.30
N GLY A 227 23.58 -14.47 16.54
CA GLY A 227 24.05 -15.44 17.51
C GLY A 227 22.91 -15.96 18.36
N VAL A 228 22.79 -17.27 18.46
CA VAL A 228 21.80 -17.96 19.29
C VAL A 228 22.48 -19.01 20.16
N PHE A 229 21.95 -19.29 21.35
CA PHE A 229 22.51 -20.34 22.19
C PHE A 229 21.97 -21.71 21.80
N ILE A 230 22.75 -22.75 22.11
CA ILE A 230 22.29 -24.12 21.95
C ILE A 230 21.00 -24.36 22.75
N ASN A 231 20.03 -25.01 22.12
CA ASN A 231 18.68 -25.27 22.63
C ASN A 231 17.85 -24.02 22.97
N GLU A 232 18.28 -22.83 22.56
CA GLU A 232 17.49 -21.62 22.72
C GLU A 232 16.23 -21.68 21.85
N GLN A 233 15.07 -21.33 22.43
CA GLN A 233 13.86 -21.02 21.68
C GLN A 233 13.87 -19.54 21.34
N VAL A 234 14.03 -19.24 20.07
CA VAL A 234 14.11 -17.87 19.56
C VAL A 234 13.23 -17.76 18.32
N ASP A 235 12.38 -16.73 18.28
CA ASP A 235 11.74 -16.32 17.04
C ASP A 235 12.71 -15.39 16.30
N LEU A 236 13.26 -15.87 15.18
CA LEU A 236 14.21 -15.07 14.41
C LEU A 236 13.58 -13.83 13.81
N LEU A 237 12.27 -13.84 13.54
CA LEU A 237 11.61 -12.73 12.88
C LEU A 237 11.52 -11.49 13.79
N ASP A 238 11.63 -11.66 15.11
CA ASP A 238 11.66 -10.56 16.09
C ASP A 238 12.87 -9.62 15.95
N TYR A 239 13.89 -10.03 15.21
CA TYR A 239 15.11 -9.25 14.95
C TYR A 239 15.07 -8.48 13.63
N TYR A 240 13.95 -8.54 12.91
CA TYR A 240 13.81 -7.92 11.60
C TYR A 240 12.55 -7.05 11.53
N SER A 241 12.65 -5.98 10.76
CA SER A 241 11.51 -5.16 10.36
C SER A 241 11.51 -4.97 8.85
N VAL A 242 10.37 -4.57 8.31
CA VAL A 242 10.19 -4.29 6.89
C VAL A 242 9.69 -2.86 6.72
N GLU A 243 10.44 -2.04 6.00
CA GLU A 243 10.01 -0.72 5.54
C GLU A 243 9.42 -0.81 4.13
N ASP A 244 8.20 -0.31 3.98
CA ASP A 244 7.48 -0.28 2.70
C ASP A 244 6.33 0.73 2.76
N SER A 245 5.71 1.04 1.60
CA SER A 245 4.50 1.86 1.54
C SER A 245 3.26 1.09 2.06
N GLN A 246 3.28 -0.23 2.00
CA GLN A 246 2.28 -1.10 2.61
C GLN A 246 2.46 -1.13 4.15
N PRO A 247 1.42 -0.77 4.93
CA PRO A 247 1.48 -0.89 6.38
C PRO A 247 1.51 -2.36 6.83
N ASP A 248 2.13 -2.61 7.97
CA ASP A 248 2.16 -3.90 8.67
C ASP A 248 2.80 -5.07 7.88
N LEU A 249 3.58 -4.76 6.83
CA LEU A 249 4.21 -5.76 5.95
C LEU A 249 5.25 -6.64 6.67
N THR A 250 5.79 -6.20 7.81
CA THR A 250 6.71 -6.99 8.64
C THR A 250 6.11 -8.33 9.06
N ASN A 251 4.79 -8.40 9.29
CA ASN A 251 4.09 -9.63 9.68
C ASN A 251 4.01 -10.68 8.55
N GLU A 252 4.31 -10.27 7.32
CA GLU A 252 4.35 -11.15 6.14
C GLU A 252 5.77 -11.64 5.83
N LEU A 253 6.77 -11.26 6.65
CA LEU A 253 8.13 -11.75 6.52
C LEU A 253 8.18 -13.26 6.76
N THR A 254 8.88 -13.97 5.88
CA THR A 254 9.03 -15.43 5.95
C THR A 254 10.50 -15.82 5.93
N ILE A 255 10.81 -16.97 6.54
CA ILE A 255 12.12 -17.60 6.47
C ILE A 255 12.02 -18.92 5.71
N ASN A 256 13.01 -19.21 4.86
CA ASN A 256 13.00 -20.37 3.97
C ASN A 256 13.11 -21.74 4.67
N ARG A 257 13.42 -21.77 5.97
CA ARG A 257 13.58 -23.01 6.74
C ARG A 257 13.47 -22.77 8.25
N GLN A 258 13.22 -23.86 8.97
CA GLN A 258 13.31 -23.88 10.43
C GLN A 258 14.78 -23.93 10.88
N ILE A 259 15.07 -23.29 12.02
CA ILE A 259 16.39 -23.28 12.64
C ILE A 259 16.49 -24.42 13.64
N ASP A 260 17.49 -25.27 13.47
CA ASP A 260 17.85 -26.31 14.43
C ASP A 260 18.91 -25.77 15.40
N THR A 261 18.49 -25.37 16.60
CA THR A 261 19.41 -24.88 17.65
C THR A 261 19.99 -26.01 18.51
N THR A 262 19.74 -27.28 18.19
CA THR A 262 20.23 -28.41 19.02
C THR A 262 21.70 -28.74 18.81
N LYS A 263 22.34 -28.14 17.81
CA LYS A 263 23.75 -28.34 17.45
C LYS A 263 24.41 -27.01 17.18
N THR A 264 25.68 -26.90 17.60
CA THR A 264 26.49 -25.71 17.31
C THR A 264 26.87 -25.62 15.84
N GLY A 265 27.09 -24.40 15.35
CA GLY A 265 27.55 -24.12 13.99
C GLY A 265 26.67 -23.12 13.24
N ASP A 266 27.05 -22.85 12.00
CA ASP A 266 26.45 -21.81 11.16
C ASP A 266 25.30 -22.36 10.31
N LEU A 267 24.28 -21.53 10.14
CA LEU A 267 23.06 -21.81 9.39
C LEU A 267 22.70 -20.62 8.48
N ASP A 268 22.98 -20.73 7.18
CA ASP A 268 22.57 -19.74 6.15
C ASP A 268 21.06 -19.68 5.81
N CYS A 269 20.39 -18.72 6.43
CA CYS A 269 19.01 -18.26 6.26
C CYS A 269 18.73 -17.51 4.95
N THR A 270 17.51 -17.57 4.40
CA THR A 270 17.02 -16.50 3.51
C THR A 270 15.66 -16.03 4.00
N LEU A 271 15.57 -14.73 4.30
CA LEU A 271 14.33 -14.03 4.58
C LEU A 271 13.69 -13.56 3.27
N ARG A 272 12.36 -13.54 3.21
CA ARG A 272 11.61 -13.08 2.04
C ARG A 272 10.31 -12.40 2.44
N VAL A 273 10.01 -11.31 1.75
CA VAL A 273 8.73 -10.59 1.86
C VAL A 273 8.26 -10.16 0.47
N THR A 274 6.96 -9.98 0.29
CA THR A 274 6.33 -9.54 -0.96
C THR A 274 5.19 -8.59 -0.64
N ASP A 275 5.17 -7.43 -1.27
CA ASP A 275 4.13 -6.42 -1.06
C ASP A 275 2.85 -6.71 -1.87
N TRP A 276 1.83 -5.87 -1.69
CA TRP A 276 0.55 -5.87 -2.41
C TRP A 276 0.64 -5.66 -3.92
N SER A 277 1.76 -5.14 -4.43
CA SER A 277 2.04 -4.93 -5.85
C SER A 277 2.92 -6.03 -6.44
N ASN A 278 3.22 -7.07 -5.65
CA ASN A 278 4.11 -8.18 -5.97
C ASN A 278 5.58 -7.78 -6.17
N ASN A 279 6.01 -6.63 -5.65
CA ASN A 279 7.44 -6.37 -5.48
C ASN A 279 7.94 -7.23 -4.32
N SER A 280 9.13 -7.81 -4.47
CA SER A 280 9.64 -8.77 -3.49
C SER A 280 11.12 -8.57 -3.24
N SER A 281 11.47 -8.66 -1.96
CA SER A 281 12.83 -8.55 -1.47
C SER A 281 13.22 -9.80 -0.70
N SER A 282 14.52 -10.07 -0.70
CA SER A 282 15.13 -11.16 0.04
C SER A 282 16.40 -10.68 0.72
N LYS A 283 16.68 -11.26 1.89
CA LYS A 283 17.90 -11.00 2.66
C LYS A 283 18.48 -12.33 3.12
N ASP A 284 19.71 -12.61 2.70
CA ASP A 284 20.46 -13.76 3.20
C ASP A 284 21.06 -13.39 4.56
N ILE A 285 20.95 -14.31 5.52
CA ILE A 285 21.43 -14.13 6.89
C ILE A 285 22.17 -15.39 7.33
N THR A 286 23.13 -15.26 8.24
CA THR A 286 23.77 -16.42 8.88
C THR A 286 23.38 -16.45 10.35
N VAL A 287 22.86 -17.59 10.79
CA VAL A 287 22.51 -17.83 12.20
C VAL A 287 23.54 -18.77 12.77
N THR A 288 24.31 -18.32 13.76
CA THR A 288 25.35 -19.13 14.38
C THR A 288 24.90 -19.60 15.76
N VAL A 289 24.84 -20.92 15.93
CA VAL A 289 24.47 -21.56 17.19
C VAL A 289 25.73 -21.76 18.03
N TYR A 290 25.77 -21.08 19.17
CA TYR A 290 26.91 -21.09 20.09
C TYR A 290 26.64 -21.95 21.33
N GLY A 291 27.67 -22.71 21.72
CA GLY A 291 27.75 -23.41 23.00
C GLY A 291 28.50 -22.61 24.05
N PHE A 292 28.28 -21.28 24.11
CA PHE A 292 28.96 -20.44 25.09
C PHE A 292 28.54 -20.79 26.52
N GLU A 293 29.51 -20.74 27.42
CA GLU A 293 29.34 -20.95 28.86
C GLU A 293 30.07 -19.87 29.65
N GLY A 294 29.76 -19.76 30.94
CA GLY A 294 30.40 -18.82 31.87
C GLY A 294 30.38 -17.38 31.38
N ASP A 295 31.54 -16.71 31.46
CA ASP A 295 31.70 -15.28 31.18
C ASP A 295 31.25 -14.92 29.75
N MET A 296 31.52 -15.78 28.78
CA MET A 296 31.15 -15.51 27.38
C MET A 296 29.63 -15.57 27.16
N LYS A 297 28.94 -16.50 27.83
CA LYS A 297 27.47 -16.56 27.81
C LYS A 297 26.85 -15.33 28.48
N ASN A 298 27.36 -14.94 29.64
CA ASN A 298 26.85 -13.79 30.38
C ASN A 298 27.07 -12.48 29.63
N ALA A 299 28.25 -12.29 29.03
CA ALA A 299 28.54 -11.18 28.14
C ALA A 299 27.56 -11.12 26.96
N ALA A 300 27.34 -12.24 26.27
CA ALA A 300 26.43 -12.32 25.14
C ALA A 300 24.96 -11.99 25.52
N LEU A 301 24.47 -12.48 26.67
CA LEU A 301 23.13 -12.17 27.18
C LEU A 301 22.97 -10.68 27.51
N ALA A 302 23.98 -10.06 28.13
CA ALA A 302 23.98 -8.63 28.44
C ALA A 302 24.01 -7.77 27.17
N ILE A 303 24.87 -8.10 26.20
CA ILE A 303 24.95 -7.39 24.91
C ILE A 303 23.62 -7.47 24.16
N ARG A 304 23.00 -8.65 24.11
CA ARG A 304 21.70 -8.81 23.46
C ARG A 304 20.61 -7.97 24.13
N ALA A 305 20.60 -7.91 25.46
CA ALA A 305 19.67 -7.06 26.21
C ALA A 305 19.94 -5.56 25.95
N TYR A 306 21.21 -5.14 25.97
CA TYR A 306 21.63 -3.79 25.64
C TYR A 306 21.16 -3.34 24.25
N ASN A 307 21.42 -4.15 23.23
CA ASN A 307 21.03 -3.83 21.86
C ASN A 307 19.50 -3.73 21.71
N ARG A 308 18.76 -4.59 22.42
CA ARG A 308 17.29 -4.56 22.45
C ARG A 308 16.76 -3.30 23.12
N ASP A 309 17.35 -2.89 24.24
CA ASP A 309 16.84 -1.80 25.07
C ASP A 309 17.28 -0.43 24.54
N LYS A 310 18.47 -0.33 23.94
CA LYS A 310 19.03 0.93 23.45
C LYS A 310 18.94 1.11 21.93
N GLY A 311 18.79 0.03 21.16
CA GLY A 311 18.78 0.08 19.69
C GLY A 311 20.15 0.40 19.08
N TYR A 312 21.24 0.13 19.80
CA TYR A 312 22.61 0.38 19.34
C TYR A 312 23.48 -0.84 19.61
N ALA A 313 24.40 -1.13 18.69
CA ALA A 313 25.48 -2.06 18.96
C ALA A 313 26.46 -1.47 19.99
N VAL A 314 27.04 -2.34 20.81
CA VAL A 314 28.18 -2.05 21.67
C VAL A 314 29.34 -1.54 20.81
N SER A 315 29.82 -0.34 21.12
CA SER A 315 30.87 0.35 20.37
C SER A 315 32.26 0.19 20.99
N ASP A 316 32.32 -0.18 22.27
CA ASP A 316 33.58 -0.48 22.92
C ASP A 316 34.16 -1.82 22.44
N ASN A 317 35.48 -1.97 22.49
CA ASN A 317 36.17 -3.16 22.01
C ASN A 317 35.88 -4.43 22.83
N GLY A 318 35.07 -4.33 23.89
CA GLY A 318 34.70 -5.44 24.75
C GLY A 318 33.83 -5.02 25.92
N VAL A 319 33.49 -6.00 26.76
CA VAL A 319 32.71 -5.84 27.99
C VAL A 319 33.43 -6.51 29.15
N TYR A 320 33.14 -6.11 30.37
CA TYR A 320 33.68 -6.76 31.56
C TYR A 320 32.61 -7.62 32.24
N VAL A 321 32.99 -8.81 32.70
CA VAL A 321 32.13 -9.71 33.46
C VAL A 321 32.71 -9.91 34.86
N TYR A 322 31.89 -9.72 35.88
CA TYR A 322 32.28 -9.82 37.28
C TYR A 322 31.24 -10.61 38.07
N TYR A 323 31.67 -11.40 39.04
CA TYR A 323 30.79 -12.14 39.94
C TYR A 323 30.95 -11.58 41.35
N PRO A 324 29.93 -10.92 41.92
CA PRO A 324 30.00 -10.42 43.29
C PRO A 324 30.06 -11.57 44.30
N ASP A 325 29.41 -12.69 43.98
CA ASP A 325 29.30 -13.85 44.85
C ASP A 325 30.22 -15.00 44.41
N LYS A 326 30.74 -15.73 45.40
CA LYS A 326 31.63 -16.88 45.18
C LYS A 326 30.94 -18.06 44.49
N ASP A 327 29.62 -18.16 44.61
CA ASP A 327 28.83 -19.22 43.99
C ASP A 327 28.46 -18.92 42.52
N LYS A 328 28.82 -17.73 42.02
CA LYS A 328 28.70 -17.32 40.61
C LYS A 328 27.29 -17.49 40.02
N LYS A 329 26.25 -17.31 40.82
CA LYS A 329 24.86 -17.38 40.35
C LYS A 329 24.45 -16.18 39.52
N THR A 330 24.93 -15.01 39.89
CA THR A 330 24.69 -13.75 39.20
C THR A 330 26.00 -13.16 38.71
N ALA A 331 25.98 -12.58 37.52
CA ALA A 331 27.09 -11.87 36.94
C ALA A 331 26.70 -10.42 36.67
N ASN A 332 27.57 -9.49 37.05
CA ASN A 332 27.47 -8.10 36.64
C ASN A 332 28.30 -7.92 35.37
N VAL A 333 27.67 -7.43 34.31
CA VAL A 333 28.29 -7.14 33.02
C VAL A 333 28.32 -5.64 32.80
N LEU A 334 29.52 -5.09 32.63
CA LEU A 334 29.73 -3.68 32.32
C LEU A 334 29.95 -3.50 30.82
N ILE A 335 29.08 -2.72 30.21
CA ILE A 335 29.06 -2.37 28.79
C ILE A 335 29.42 -0.89 28.64
N ASN A 336 30.22 -0.55 27.63
CA ASN A 336 30.63 0.82 27.31
C ASN A 336 31.18 1.61 28.52
N ASN A 337 31.87 0.92 29.43
CA ASN A 337 32.48 1.44 30.66
C ASN A 337 31.53 2.21 31.61
N SER A 338 30.21 2.09 31.44
CA SER A 338 29.25 2.90 32.21
C SER A 338 27.90 2.21 32.44
N ILE A 339 27.53 1.24 31.62
CA ILE A 339 26.19 0.64 31.65
C ILE A 339 26.29 -0.75 32.26
N LEU A 340 25.51 -0.99 33.32
CA LEU A 340 25.53 -2.23 34.08
C LEU A 340 24.33 -3.09 33.74
N TYR A 341 24.59 -4.38 33.55
CA TYR A 341 23.58 -5.43 33.46
C TYR A 341 23.84 -6.49 34.52
N GLU A 342 22.78 -6.95 35.17
CA GLU A 342 22.80 -8.17 35.97
C GLU A 342 22.29 -9.33 35.11
N VAL A 343 23.06 -10.42 35.05
CA VAL A 343 22.71 -11.66 34.35
C VAL A 343 22.57 -12.78 35.38
N SER A 344 21.39 -13.40 35.42
CA SER A 344 21.07 -14.48 36.35
C SER A 344 21.26 -15.87 35.72
N ASP A 345 21.28 -16.90 36.56
CA ASP A 345 21.46 -18.30 36.17
C ASP A 345 20.32 -18.83 35.27
N ASP A 346 19.12 -18.26 35.41
CA ASP A 346 17.97 -18.48 34.53
C ASP A 346 18.10 -17.84 33.14
N CYS A 347 19.27 -17.27 32.82
CA CYS A 347 19.57 -16.56 31.57
C CYS A 347 18.79 -15.26 31.38
N SER A 348 18.12 -14.74 32.41
CA SER A 348 17.57 -13.39 32.38
C SER A 348 18.68 -12.35 32.50
N SER A 349 18.48 -11.21 31.83
CA SER A 349 19.40 -10.08 31.83
C SER A 349 18.60 -8.79 32.02
N LYS A 350 19.04 -7.94 32.96
CA LYS A 350 18.36 -6.70 33.34
C LYS A 350 19.37 -5.57 33.54
N GLU A 351 19.06 -4.39 33.00
CA GLU A 351 19.83 -3.18 33.28
C GLU A 351 19.73 -2.81 34.76
N MET A 352 20.86 -2.44 35.34
CA MET A 352 20.98 -1.98 36.73
C MET A 352 21.06 -0.45 36.78
N ASP A 353 20.70 0.11 37.93
CA ASP A 353 20.92 1.54 38.19
C ASP A 353 22.43 1.86 38.20
N GLU A 354 22.77 3.11 37.86
CA GLU A 354 24.15 3.60 37.89
C GLU A 354 24.78 3.39 39.28
N ASN A 355 25.99 2.84 39.30
CA ASN A 355 26.74 2.58 40.52
C ASN A 355 28.25 2.69 40.27
N ASP A 356 28.81 3.87 40.51
CA ASP A 356 30.22 4.18 40.25
C ASP A 356 31.19 3.26 41.00
N GLU A 357 30.88 2.89 42.25
CA GLU A 357 31.74 2.00 43.05
C GLU A 357 31.80 0.60 42.41
N LEU A 358 30.65 0.09 41.96
CA LEU A 358 30.58 -1.19 41.28
C LEU A 358 31.27 -1.13 39.91
N VAL A 359 31.08 -0.07 39.13
CA VAL A 359 31.78 0.14 37.86
C VAL A 359 33.29 0.07 38.06
N GLN A 360 33.84 0.80 39.05
CA GLN A 360 35.28 0.76 39.35
C GLN A 360 35.75 -0.62 39.79
N THR A 361 34.94 -1.33 40.59
CA THR A 361 35.24 -2.71 41.00
C THR A 361 35.32 -3.64 39.79
N ILE A 362 34.35 -3.57 38.88
CA ILE A 362 34.31 -4.41 37.68
C ILE A 362 35.49 -4.11 36.74
N ILE A 363 35.87 -2.84 36.56
CA ILE A 363 37.02 -2.47 35.72
C ILE A 363 38.33 -3.04 36.29
N ASN A 364 38.47 -3.07 37.62
CA ASN A 364 39.70 -3.52 38.28
C ASN A 364 39.77 -5.05 38.45
N GLU A 365 38.64 -5.71 38.69
CA GLU A 365 38.58 -7.13 39.09
C GLU A 365 37.87 -8.03 38.09
N GLY A 366 37.13 -7.46 37.12
CA GLY A 366 36.34 -8.21 36.15
C GLY A 366 37.17 -8.85 35.03
N THR A 367 36.63 -9.91 34.44
CA THR A 367 37.17 -10.52 33.24
C THR A 367 36.77 -9.70 32.02
N TRP A 368 37.75 -9.25 31.23
CA TRP A 368 37.48 -8.57 29.96
C TRP A 368 37.17 -9.58 28.84
N ILE A 369 36.08 -9.35 28.11
CA ILE A 369 35.63 -10.16 26.98
C ILE A 369 35.59 -9.30 25.72
N SER A 370 36.37 -9.66 24.70
CA SER A 370 36.39 -8.97 23.41
C SER A 370 35.04 -9.08 22.68
N ILE A 371 34.58 -7.97 22.09
CA ILE A 371 33.35 -7.93 21.29
C ILE A 371 33.49 -8.71 19.97
N ASP A 372 34.71 -8.87 19.45
CA ASP A 372 34.97 -9.64 18.23
C ASP A 372 34.55 -11.11 18.38
N ASN A 373 34.59 -11.64 19.61
CA ASN A 373 34.13 -13.00 19.91
C ASN A 373 32.60 -13.10 20.03
N LEU A 374 31.90 -11.97 20.04
CA LEU A 374 30.47 -11.82 20.30
C LEU A 374 29.76 -11.02 19.21
N GLY A 375 30.37 -10.89 18.03
CA GLY A 375 29.88 -10.06 16.92
C GLY A 375 28.43 -10.39 16.53
N ASP A 376 28.08 -11.67 16.53
CA ASP A 376 26.74 -12.12 16.14
C ASP A 376 25.66 -11.81 17.20
N PHE A 377 26.06 -11.47 18.43
CA PHE A 377 25.16 -10.94 19.46
C PHE A 377 25.13 -9.41 19.46
N ASN A 378 26.12 -8.78 18.81
CA ASN A 378 26.31 -7.34 18.77
C ASN A 378 25.78 -6.71 17.48
N TYR A 379 24.50 -6.37 17.45
CA TYR A 379 23.84 -5.83 16.27
C TYR A 379 22.90 -4.67 16.60
N LEU A 380 22.60 -3.89 15.57
CA LEU A 380 21.52 -2.90 15.63
C LEU A 380 20.18 -3.65 15.56
N LYS A 381 19.29 -3.34 16.50
CA LYS A 381 17.91 -3.82 16.46
C LYS A 381 17.06 -2.96 15.54
#